data_AF-A0A9Q1CS73-F1
#
_entry.id   AF-A0A9Q1CS73-F1
#
_cell.length_a   1.000
_cell.length_b   1.000
_cell.length_c   1.000
_cell.angle_alpha   90.00
_cell.angle_beta   90.00
_cell.angle_gamma   90.00
#
_symmetry.space_group_name_H-M   'P 1'
#
loop_
_entity.id
_entity.type
_entity.pdbx_description
1 polymer ?
#
loop_
_entity_poly.entity_id
_entity_poly.type
_entity_poly.pdbx_seq_one_letter_code
_entity_poly.pdbx_strand_id
1 'polypeptide(L)'
;MALFYVTLPSNSSPEVYPDNTLTHFRVKLPQPITLEGQWEVGLAEIVYPHQRYNLDEESTYFYTANGRQWWTKHIPMGYYRNEAGLLNVLETNLGSLIRYSWDDKSGKVTVHLKDVEVSFKGALAEILGFKGDTHITRSLTVENPMDIKHLHNLFVYCDIVEPHAVGHAKVPLIRVVTVKGKYGEDINSFFFFLAFFLST
;
A
#
# COMPACT_ATOMS: atom_id res chain seq x y z
N MET A 1 24.78 -6.16 -29.05
CA MET A 1 25.18 -5.92 -27.66
C MET A 1 25.11 -7.21 -26.88
N ALA A 2 26.03 -7.43 -25.94
CA ALA A 2 25.95 -8.54 -24.99
C ALA A 2 24.96 -8.18 -23.88
N LEU A 3 24.20 -9.17 -23.40
CA LEU A 3 23.35 -9.04 -22.22
C LEU A 3 24.22 -8.71 -21.00
N PHE A 4 23.87 -7.69 -20.25
CA PHE A 4 24.53 -7.32 -18.99
C PHE A 4 23.50 -6.91 -17.94
N TYR A 5 23.93 -6.86 -16.68
CA TYR A 5 23.09 -6.45 -15.54
C TYR A 5 23.67 -5.20 -14.88
N VAL A 6 22.79 -4.37 -14.34
CA VAL A 6 23.14 -3.25 -13.47
C VAL A 6 22.37 -3.40 -12.18
N THR A 7 23.08 -3.49 -11.06
CA THR A 7 22.48 -3.48 -9.72
C THR A 7 22.43 -2.04 -9.22
N LEU A 8 21.26 -1.59 -8.77
CA LEU A 8 21.00 -0.20 -8.38
C LEU A 8 20.47 -0.13 -6.94
N PRO A 9 21.34 -0.19 -5.91
CA PRO A 9 20.91 -0.06 -4.52
C PRO A 9 20.50 1.39 -4.19
N SER A 10 19.37 1.58 -3.51
CA SER A 10 18.81 2.90 -3.20
C SER A 10 19.67 3.78 -2.29
N ASN A 11 20.53 3.18 -1.46
CA ASN A 11 21.44 3.86 -0.55
C ASN A 11 22.83 4.13 -1.15
N SER A 12 22.99 4.00 -2.46
CA SER A 12 24.25 4.28 -3.14
C SER A 12 24.42 5.77 -3.41
N SER A 13 25.66 6.21 -3.64
CA SER A 13 25.99 7.60 -4.03
C SER A 13 25.56 8.70 -3.04
N PRO A 14 25.64 8.52 -1.71
CA PRO A 14 25.12 9.51 -0.74
C PRO A 14 25.82 10.88 -0.83
N GLU A 15 27.07 10.92 -1.24
CA GLU A 15 27.83 12.17 -1.44
C GLU A 15 27.38 12.96 -2.67
N VAL A 16 26.77 12.29 -3.65
CA VAL A 16 26.38 12.89 -4.95
C VAL A 16 24.88 13.13 -5.01
N TYR A 17 24.09 12.25 -4.42
CA TYR A 17 22.63 12.31 -4.36
C TYR A 17 22.16 12.19 -2.90
N PRO A 18 22.40 13.23 -2.08
CA PRO A 18 22.10 13.20 -0.64
C PRO A 18 20.59 13.10 -0.35
N ASP A 19 19.75 13.53 -1.29
CA ASP A 19 18.29 13.54 -1.16
C ASP A 19 17.63 12.23 -1.62
N ASN A 20 18.41 11.19 -1.94
CA ASN A 20 17.88 9.86 -2.28
C ASN A 20 17.01 9.32 -1.14
N THR A 21 15.87 8.74 -1.51
CA THR A 21 14.98 8.00 -0.60
C THR A 21 14.94 6.53 -0.99
N LEU A 22 14.34 5.67 -0.16
CA LEU A 22 14.17 4.25 -0.49
C LEU A 22 13.35 4.01 -1.77
N THR A 23 12.42 4.92 -2.10
CA THR A 23 11.46 4.77 -3.21
C THR A 23 11.70 5.74 -4.37
N HIS A 24 12.65 6.65 -4.24
CA HIS A 24 13.03 7.60 -5.28
C HIS A 24 14.52 7.91 -5.15
N PHE A 25 15.33 7.36 -6.05
CA PHE A 25 16.78 7.45 -5.95
C PHE A 25 17.46 7.44 -7.31
N ARG A 26 18.69 7.96 -7.32
CA ARG A 26 19.61 7.91 -8.45
C ARG A 26 20.94 7.30 -8.02
N VAL A 27 21.56 6.51 -8.90
CA VAL A 27 22.86 5.89 -8.64
C VAL A 27 23.89 6.43 -9.63
N LYS A 28 25.03 6.90 -9.12
CA LYS A 28 26.19 7.23 -9.95
C LYS A 28 26.90 5.94 -10.32
N LEU A 29 26.88 5.59 -11.60
CA LEU A 29 27.59 4.41 -12.10
C LEU A 29 29.11 4.62 -12.03
N PRO A 30 29.90 3.55 -11.78
CA PRO A 30 31.36 3.64 -11.74
C PRO A 30 31.96 4.04 -13.10
N GLN A 31 31.28 3.69 -14.20
CA GLN A 31 31.64 4.08 -15.55
C GLN A 31 30.37 4.36 -16.37
N PRO A 32 30.40 5.31 -17.31
CA PRO A 32 29.31 5.51 -18.26
C PRO A 32 29.05 4.24 -19.07
N ILE A 33 27.78 3.94 -19.32
CA ILE A 33 27.36 2.85 -20.21
C ILE A 33 26.91 3.49 -21.52
N THR A 34 27.59 3.15 -22.61
CA THR A 34 27.18 3.57 -23.96
C THR A 34 26.24 2.52 -24.54
N LEU A 35 25.01 2.93 -24.86
CA LEU A 35 24.03 2.09 -25.53
C LEU A 35 23.96 2.52 -27.01
N GLU A 36 24.39 1.65 -27.92
CA GLU A 36 24.44 1.93 -29.36
C GLU A 36 23.31 1.20 -30.10
N GLY A 37 22.68 1.89 -31.05
CA GLY A 37 21.58 1.33 -31.84
C GLY A 37 20.30 1.12 -31.02
N GLN A 38 19.52 0.11 -31.41
CA GLN A 38 18.31 -0.28 -30.68
C GLN A 38 18.70 -1.13 -29.48
N TRP A 39 18.24 -0.73 -28.31
CA TRP A 39 18.46 -1.43 -27.07
C TRP A 39 17.16 -1.56 -26.31
N GLU A 40 17.14 -2.52 -25.40
CA GLU A 40 16.01 -2.79 -24.55
C GLU A 40 16.47 -2.91 -23.11
N VAL A 41 15.63 -2.46 -22.18
CA VAL A 41 15.86 -2.60 -20.74
C VAL A 41 14.64 -3.25 -20.10
N GLY A 42 14.87 -4.00 -19.02
CA GLY A 42 13.81 -4.55 -18.21
C GLY A 42 14.27 -4.77 -16.77
N LEU A 43 13.31 -4.80 -15.85
CA LEU A 43 13.56 -5.14 -14.45
C LEU A 43 13.70 -6.66 -14.32
N ALA A 44 14.91 -7.13 -14.05
CA ALA A 44 15.20 -8.56 -13.86
C ALA A 44 14.96 -9.05 -12.42
N GLU A 45 15.26 -8.20 -11.43
CA GLU A 45 15.14 -8.51 -10.01
C GLU A 45 14.80 -7.22 -9.24
N ILE A 46 14.00 -7.35 -8.18
CA ILE A 46 13.82 -6.29 -7.18
C ILE A 46 13.82 -6.89 -5.78
N VAL A 47 14.51 -6.21 -4.86
CA VAL A 47 14.47 -6.49 -3.43
C VAL A 47 13.93 -5.26 -2.72
N TYR A 48 12.89 -5.43 -1.90
CA TYR A 48 12.34 -4.33 -1.11
C TYR A 48 11.85 -4.82 0.26
N PRO A 49 11.95 -3.99 1.31
CA PRO A 49 11.43 -4.33 2.62
C PRO A 49 9.91 -4.18 2.64
N HIS A 50 9.18 -5.21 3.10
CA HIS A 50 7.74 -5.10 3.36
C HIS A 50 7.49 -4.53 4.77
N GLN A 51 7.79 -3.24 4.94
CA GLN A 51 7.72 -2.56 6.25
C GLN A 51 6.65 -1.46 6.33
N ARG A 52 5.77 -1.36 5.33
CA ARG A 52 4.70 -0.35 5.33
C ARG A 52 3.59 -0.74 6.31
N TYR A 53 3.21 0.19 7.17
CA TYR A 53 2.00 0.06 7.99
C TYR A 53 0.75 0.13 7.13
N ASN A 54 -0.28 -0.61 7.52
CA ASN A 54 -1.60 -0.51 6.88
C ASN A 54 -2.49 0.52 7.59
N LEU A 55 -2.22 0.84 8.87
CA LEU A 55 -2.78 2.00 9.54
C LEU A 55 -1.68 3.00 9.91
N ASP A 56 -1.96 4.26 9.60
CA ASP A 56 -1.12 5.42 9.86
C ASP A 56 -1.70 6.30 10.98
N GLU A 57 -1.08 7.45 11.20
CA GLU A 57 -1.50 8.41 12.23
C GLU A 57 -2.82 9.13 11.90
N GLU A 58 -3.23 9.15 10.63
CA GLU A 58 -4.48 9.77 10.18
C GLU A 58 -5.70 8.85 10.40
N SER A 59 -5.45 7.55 10.57
CA SER A 59 -6.44 6.52 10.80
C SER A 59 -7.15 6.69 12.15
N THR A 60 -8.33 7.30 12.13
CA THR A 60 -9.04 7.68 13.36
C THR A 60 -10.41 7.00 13.48
N TYR A 61 -10.78 6.60 14.70
CA TYR A 61 -12.07 6.02 15.03
C TYR A 61 -12.79 6.84 16.11
N PHE A 62 -13.99 7.33 15.80
CA PHE A 62 -14.85 8.06 16.72
C PHE A 62 -16.16 7.32 16.99
N TYR A 63 -16.72 7.50 18.17
CA TYR A 63 -18.03 6.96 18.51
C TYR A 63 -18.80 7.85 19.49
N THR A 64 -20.13 7.74 19.49
CA THR A 64 -21.04 8.46 20.39
C THR A 64 -22.31 7.65 20.67
N ALA A 65 -22.94 7.87 21.83
CA ALA A 65 -24.20 7.23 22.21
C ALA A 65 -25.41 8.17 22.25
N ASN A 66 -25.20 9.44 21.92
CA ASN A 66 -26.25 10.45 22.01
C ASN A 66 -26.04 11.62 21.04
N GLY A 67 -25.06 11.53 20.13
CA GLY A 67 -24.70 12.61 19.20
C GLY A 67 -24.08 13.84 19.85
N ARG A 68 -24.02 13.92 21.19
CA ARG A 68 -23.59 15.11 21.94
C ARG A 68 -22.12 15.06 22.31
N GLN A 69 -21.64 13.91 22.76
CA GLN A 69 -20.25 13.71 23.12
C GLN A 69 -19.63 12.64 22.24
N TRP A 70 -18.55 13.01 21.57
CA TRP A 70 -17.76 12.12 20.73
C TRP A 70 -16.51 11.68 21.49
N TRP A 71 -16.31 10.37 21.56
CA TRP A 71 -15.07 9.78 22.05
C TRP A 71 -14.19 9.44 20.86
N THR A 72 -12.90 9.72 21.01
CA THR A 72 -11.89 9.29 20.05
C THR A 72 -11.22 8.06 20.59
N LYS A 73 -11.26 6.97 19.82
CA LYS A 73 -10.44 5.80 20.09
C LYS A 73 -9.14 5.93 19.31
N HIS A 74 -8.04 6.02 20.06
CA HIS A 74 -6.72 5.97 19.47
C HIS A 74 -6.43 4.56 18.97
N ILE A 75 -6.26 4.42 17.66
CA ILE A 75 -5.85 3.17 17.03
C ILE A 75 -4.33 3.27 16.81
N PRO A 76 -3.52 2.37 17.40
CA PRO A 76 -2.08 2.42 17.18
C PRO A 76 -1.74 2.29 15.70
N MET A 77 -0.88 3.16 15.19
CA MET A 77 -0.28 2.94 13.88
C MET A 77 0.47 1.61 13.87
N GLY A 78 0.48 0.92 12.74
CA GLY A 78 1.13 -0.36 12.66
C GLY A 78 0.62 -1.24 11.53
N TYR A 79 1.15 -2.46 11.50
CA TYR A 79 0.68 -3.49 10.59
C TYR A 79 -0.22 -4.49 11.31
N TYR A 80 -1.51 -4.40 11.02
CA TYR A 80 -2.52 -5.36 11.49
C TYR A 80 -2.53 -6.57 10.56
N ARG A 81 -2.28 -7.76 11.10
CA ARG A 81 -2.01 -8.96 10.30
C ARG A 81 -3.25 -9.70 9.81
N ASN A 82 -4.38 -9.53 10.50
CA ASN A 82 -5.60 -10.28 10.22
C ASN A 82 -6.84 -9.52 10.73
N GLU A 83 -7.99 -9.99 10.22
CA GLU A 83 -9.31 -9.39 10.32
C GLU A 83 -9.76 -9.33 11.77
N ALA A 84 -9.65 -10.46 12.46
CA ALA A 84 -9.99 -10.55 13.87
C ALA A 84 -9.16 -9.60 14.74
N GLY A 85 -7.87 -9.47 14.45
CA GLY A 85 -6.95 -8.59 15.18
C GLY A 85 -7.33 -7.12 15.04
N LEU A 86 -7.63 -6.67 13.81
CA LEU A 86 -8.08 -5.30 13.58
C LEU A 86 -9.43 -5.03 14.25
N LEU A 87 -10.41 -5.92 14.09
CA LEU A 87 -11.73 -5.73 14.69
C LEU A 87 -11.68 -5.74 16.23
N ASN A 88 -10.82 -6.57 16.83
CA ASN A 88 -10.60 -6.55 18.27
C ASN A 88 -10.03 -5.20 18.74
N VAL A 89 -9.19 -4.56 17.93
CA VAL A 89 -8.70 -3.20 18.24
C VAL A 89 -9.79 -2.14 18.10
N LEU A 90 -10.92 -2.41 17.44
CA LEU A 90 -12.07 -1.49 17.41
C LEU A 90 -12.97 -1.58 18.64
N GLU A 91 -12.98 -2.69 19.40
CA GLU A 91 -13.88 -2.90 20.55
C GLU A 91 -13.89 -1.78 21.59
N THR A 92 -15.04 -1.16 21.83
CA THR A 92 -15.15 0.00 22.74
C THR A 92 -15.67 -0.39 24.12
N ASN A 93 -15.66 0.57 25.05
CA ASN A 93 -16.37 0.43 26.32
C ASN A 93 -17.91 0.35 26.16
N LEU A 94 -18.44 0.49 24.93
CA LEU A 94 -19.85 0.34 24.58
C LEU A 94 -20.12 -0.97 23.82
N GLY A 95 -19.37 -2.05 24.06
CA GLY A 95 -19.48 -3.33 23.33
C GLY A 95 -20.87 -4.00 23.33
N SER A 96 -21.79 -3.58 24.20
CA SER A 96 -23.20 -4.02 24.12
C SER A 96 -24.01 -3.30 23.03
N LEU A 97 -23.57 -2.11 22.63
CA LEU A 97 -24.22 -1.20 21.69
C LEU A 97 -23.49 -1.11 20.35
N ILE A 98 -22.15 -1.18 20.35
CA ILE A 98 -21.30 -1.17 19.16
C ILE A 98 -20.63 -2.54 19.07
N ARG A 99 -20.87 -3.27 17.99
CA ARG A 99 -20.17 -4.53 17.71
C ARG A 99 -19.79 -4.64 16.25
N TYR A 100 -18.78 -5.46 16.00
CA TYR A 100 -18.32 -5.75 14.66
C TYR A 100 -18.42 -7.25 14.40
N SER A 101 -18.87 -7.62 13.21
CA SER A 101 -18.76 -8.99 12.72
C SER A 101 -18.13 -8.99 11.35
N TRP A 102 -17.46 -10.09 11.02
CA TRP A 102 -16.87 -10.31 9.72
C TRP A 102 -17.37 -11.63 9.17
N ASP A 103 -17.73 -11.63 7.89
CA ASP A 103 -18.16 -12.82 7.17
C ASP A 103 -16.98 -13.36 6.35
N ASP A 104 -16.56 -14.59 6.66
CA ASP A 104 -15.37 -15.23 6.08
C ASP A 104 -15.50 -15.52 4.58
N LYS A 105 -16.73 -15.74 4.10
CA LYS A 105 -17.02 -16.04 2.71
C LYS A 105 -17.01 -14.82 1.81
N SER A 106 -17.68 -13.74 2.25
CA SER A 106 -17.77 -12.49 1.48
C SER A 106 -16.61 -11.54 1.77
N GLY A 107 -15.89 -11.74 2.88
CA GLY A 107 -14.85 -10.84 3.39
C GLY A 107 -15.40 -9.53 3.96
N LYS A 108 -16.73 -9.38 4.09
CA LYS A 108 -17.36 -8.11 4.45
C LYS A 108 -17.48 -7.93 5.96
N VAL A 109 -17.38 -6.68 6.39
CA VAL A 109 -17.63 -6.28 7.78
C VAL A 109 -19.08 -5.84 7.93
N THR A 110 -19.70 -6.22 9.04
CA THR A 110 -20.97 -5.65 9.51
C THR A 110 -20.72 -4.88 10.79
N VAL A 111 -21.14 -3.62 10.79
CA VAL A 111 -21.16 -2.75 11.97
C VAL A 111 -22.56 -2.86 12.58
N HIS A 112 -22.65 -3.29 13.83
CA HIS A 112 -23.91 -3.41 14.58
C HIS A 112 -23.99 -2.26 15.59
N LEU A 113 -25.03 -1.45 15.47
CA LEU A 113 -25.25 -0.25 16.29
C LEU A 113 -26.63 -0.31 16.97
N LYS A 114 -26.70 0.16 18.22
CA LYS A 114 -27.95 0.37 18.99
C LYS A 114 -27.93 1.75 19.64
N ASP A 115 -28.68 2.70 19.07
CA ASP A 115 -28.77 4.10 19.55
C ASP A 115 -27.39 4.76 19.75
N VAL A 116 -26.45 4.43 18.88
CA VAL A 116 -25.06 4.89 18.88
C VAL A 116 -24.64 5.19 17.45
N GLU A 117 -23.64 6.05 17.28
CA GLU A 117 -23.07 6.42 15.99
C GLU A 117 -21.56 6.22 16.03
N VAL A 118 -20.97 5.94 14.87
CA VAL A 118 -19.53 5.76 14.70
C VAL A 118 -19.03 6.52 13.49
N SER A 119 -17.76 6.90 13.49
CA SER A 119 -17.08 7.46 12.34
C SER A 119 -15.68 6.88 12.21
N PHE A 120 -15.31 6.50 10.98
CA PHE A 120 -13.97 6.00 10.63
C PHE A 120 -13.35 6.96 9.63
N LYS A 121 -12.05 7.23 9.79
CA LYS A 121 -11.30 8.14 8.93
C LYS A 121 -10.02 7.53 8.40
N GLY A 122 -9.54 8.04 7.27
CA GLY A 122 -8.28 7.65 6.65
C GLY A 122 -8.22 6.19 6.25
N ALA A 123 -7.03 5.59 6.30
CA ALA A 123 -6.79 4.21 5.90
C ALA A 123 -7.67 3.21 6.66
N LEU A 124 -8.07 3.50 7.90
CA LEU A 124 -9.00 2.65 8.65
C LEU A 124 -10.36 2.50 7.95
N ALA A 125 -10.94 3.59 7.45
CA ALA A 125 -12.22 3.53 6.74
C ALA A 125 -12.08 2.71 5.45
N GLU A 126 -11.01 2.96 4.70
CA GLU A 126 -10.75 2.27 3.44
C GLU A 126 -10.50 0.77 3.64
N ILE A 127 -9.68 0.39 4.63
CA ILE A 127 -9.43 -1.00 5.00
C ILE A 127 -10.73 -1.71 5.34
N LEU A 128 -11.62 -1.09 6.14
CA LEU A 128 -12.92 -1.66 6.49
C LEU A 128 -13.86 -1.86 5.29
N GLY A 129 -13.51 -1.33 4.12
CA GLY A 129 -14.25 -1.46 2.86
C GLY A 129 -15.07 -0.22 2.50
N PHE A 130 -14.91 0.90 3.20
CA PHE A 130 -15.53 2.16 2.80
C PHE A 130 -14.74 2.85 1.68
N LYS A 131 -15.36 3.77 0.96
CA LYS A 131 -14.72 4.53 -0.14
C LYS A 131 -13.90 5.74 0.34
N GLY A 132 -13.79 5.91 1.66
CA GLY A 132 -13.18 7.06 2.33
C GLY A 132 -13.83 7.28 3.70
N ASP A 133 -13.54 8.43 4.32
CA ASP A 133 -14.11 8.85 5.59
C ASP A 133 -15.62 8.63 5.65
N THR A 134 -16.07 7.99 6.72
CA THR A 134 -17.47 7.59 6.85
C THR A 134 -18.02 7.88 8.23
N HIS A 135 -19.33 8.10 8.28
CA HIS A 135 -20.11 8.28 9.49
C HIS A 135 -21.38 7.43 9.39
N ILE A 136 -21.61 6.60 10.40
CA ILE A 136 -22.63 5.56 10.40
C ILE A 136 -23.49 5.71 11.64
N THR A 137 -24.80 5.81 11.42
CA THR A 137 -25.81 6.02 12.48
C THR A 137 -26.70 4.80 12.72
N ARG A 138 -26.57 3.75 11.90
CA ARG A 138 -27.35 2.51 11.99
C ARG A 138 -26.53 1.30 11.56
N SER A 139 -26.95 0.12 12.00
CA SER A 139 -26.31 -1.12 11.59
C SER A 139 -26.27 -1.26 10.07
N LEU A 140 -25.14 -1.68 9.53
CA LEU A 140 -24.97 -1.95 8.10
C LEU A 140 -23.86 -2.96 7.84
N THR A 141 -23.96 -3.65 6.70
CA THR A 141 -22.86 -4.42 6.12
C THR A 141 -22.17 -3.55 5.08
N VAL A 142 -20.85 -3.41 5.20
CA VAL A 142 -20.03 -2.62 4.29
C VAL A 142 -20.07 -3.25 2.90
N GLU A 143 -20.19 -2.41 1.86
CA GLU A 143 -20.39 -2.90 0.49
C GLU A 143 -19.19 -3.69 -0.03
N ASN A 144 -17.98 -3.21 0.26
CA ASN A 144 -16.74 -3.84 -0.19
C ASN A 144 -16.18 -4.77 0.89
N PRO A 145 -15.47 -5.85 0.48
CA PRO A 145 -14.70 -6.67 1.41
C PRO A 145 -13.64 -5.85 2.14
N MET A 146 -13.30 -6.28 3.36
CA MET A 146 -12.20 -5.71 4.12
C MET A 146 -10.86 -6.04 3.45
N ASP A 147 -9.99 -5.05 3.32
CA ASP A 147 -8.69 -5.18 2.68
C ASP A 147 -7.56 -4.74 3.61
N ILE A 148 -7.08 -5.68 4.41
CA ILE A 148 -6.01 -5.45 5.39
C ILE A 148 -4.68 -5.15 4.72
N LYS A 149 -4.44 -5.71 3.53
CA LYS A 149 -3.15 -5.50 2.87
C LYS A 149 -2.99 -4.05 2.48
N HIS A 150 -4.06 -3.42 2.00
CA HIS A 150 -4.18 -2.01 1.60
C HIS A 150 -3.23 -1.58 0.45
N LEU A 151 -2.05 -2.19 0.34
CA LEU A 151 -1.08 -2.06 -0.73
C LEU A 151 -0.86 -3.41 -1.41
N HIS A 152 -1.28 -3.51 -2.67
CA HIS A 152 -1.18 -4.75 -3.45
C HIS A 152 -0.06 -4.72 -4.48
N ASN A 153 0.31 -3.54 -4.98
CA ASN A 153 1.22 -3.40 -6.10
C ASN A 153 2.20 -2.24 -5.88
N LEU A 154 3.44 -2.44 -6.34
CA LEU A 154 4.45 -1.40 -6.49
C LEU A 154 4.62 -1.09 -7.97
N PHE A 155 4.55 0.18 -8.31
CA PHE A 155 4.82 0.67 -9.65
C PHE A 155 6.27 1.13 -9.69
N VAL A 156 7.10 0.44 -10.47
CA VAL A 156 8.53 0.73 -10.60
C VAL A 156 8.73 1.57 -11.85
N TYR A 157 9.25 2.78 -11.68
CA TYR A 157 9.55 3.71 -12.77
C TYR A 157 11.04 3.73 -13.04
N CYS A 158 11.42 4.03 -14.28
CA CYS A 158 12.81 4.12 -14.69
C CYS A 158 12.98 5.16 -15.81
N ASP A 159 13.72 6.23 -15.54
CA ASP A 159 13.81 7.39 -16.44
C ASP A 159 14.42 7.09 -17.83
N ILE A 160 15.11 5.97 -17.98
CA ILE A 160 15.65 5.54 -19.28
C ILE A 160 14.62 4.82 -20.15
N VAL A 161 13.48 4.40 -19.58
CA VAL A 161 12.41 3.75 -20.34
C VAL A 161 11.59 4.81 -21.08
N GLU A 162 11.30 4.57 -22.37
CA GLU A 162 10.41 5.42 -23.14
C GLU A 162 9.00 5.44 -22.50
N PRO A 163 8.42 6.63 -22.22
CA PRO A 163 7.08 6.71 -21.65
C PRO A 163 6.03 6.06 -22.54
N HIS A 164 5.33 5.06 -22.01
CA HIS A 164 4.28 4.34 -22.71
C HIS A 164 2.92 4.50 -22.01
N ALA A 165 1.85 4.12 -22.71
CA ALA A 165 0.50 4.23 -22.17
C ALA A 165 0.30 3.31 -20.95
N VAL A 166 -0.18 3.89 -19.85
CA VAL A 166 -0.61 3.21 -18.62
C VAL A 166 -1.91 3.86 -18.17
N GLY A 167 -3.03 3.18 -18.39
CA GLY A 167 -4.35 3.75 -18.11
C GLY A 167 -4.62 5.01 -18.95
N HIS A 168 -4.75 6.15 -18.28
CA HIS A 168 -5.04 7.45 -18.89
C HIS A 168 -3.80 8.34 -19.13
N ALA A 169 -2.60 7.85 -18.80
CA ALA A 169 -1.36 8.63 -18.87
C ALA A 169 -0.26 7.91 -19.65
N LYS A 170 0.75 8.65 -20.13
CA LYS A 170 2.01 8.09 -20.60
C LYS A 170 3.09 8.30 -19.55
N VAL A 171 3.73 7.22 -19.09
CA VAL A 171 4.71 7.24 -17.99
C VAL A 171 5.85 6.26 -18.25
N PRO A 172 7.06 6.52 -17.70
CA PRO A 172 8.22 5.63 -17.86
C PRO A 172 8.17 4.45 -16.86
N LEU A 173 7.10 3.66 -16.92
CA LEU A 173 6.86 2.53 -16.01
C LEU A 173 7.59 1.28 -16.52
N ILE A 174 8.58 0.76 -15.78
CA ILE A 174 9.29 -0.45 -16.21
C ILE A 174 8.55 -1.73 -15.81
N ARG A 175 7.85 -1.73 -14.66
CA ARG A 175 7.11 -2.91 -14.17
C ARG A 175 6.12 -2.56 -13.06
N VAL A 176 5.02 -3.31 -13.02
CA VAL A 176 4.17 -3.43 -11.82
C VAL A 176 4.55 -4.71 -11.09
N VAL A 177 4.87 -4.59 -9.80
CA VAL A 177 5.30 -5.70 -8.93
C VAL A 177 4.24 -5.93 -7.87
N THR A 178 3.63 -7.13 -7.85
CA THR A 178 2.69 -7.49 -6.79
C THR A 178 3.43 -7.64 -5.46
N VAL A 179 2.90 -7.01 -4.42
CA VAL A 179 3.40 -7.13 -3.05
C VAL A 179 3.08 -8.52 -2.51
N LYS A 180 4.10 -9.21 -2.04
CA LYS A 180 4.03 -10.58 -1.50
C LYS A 180 4.70 -10.63 -0.13
N GLY A 181 4.58 -11.78 0.53
CA GLY A 181 5.19 -12.05 1.82
C GLY A 181 4.45 -11.41 2.99
N LYS A 182 5.11 -11.39 4.14
CA LYS A 182 4.57 -10.87 5.40
C LYS A 182 5.29 -9.59 5.79
N TYR A 183 4.63 -8.78 6.60
CA TYR A 183 5.25 -7.60 7.19
C TYR A 183 6.55 -7.94 7.92
N GLY A 184 7.59 -7.14 7.68
CA GLY A 184 8.93 -7.30 8.23
C GLY A 184 9.86 -8.19 7.41
N GLU A 185 9.37 -8.81 6.34
CA GLU A 185 10.20 -9.61 5.42
C GLU A 185 10.82 -8.72 4.33
N ASP A 186 12.04 -9.05 3.92
CA ASP A 186 12.63 -8.55 2.68
C ASP A 186 12.13 -9.41 1.52
N ILE A 187 11.42 -8.78 0.59
CA ILE A 187 10.80 -9.47 -0.54
C ILE A 187 11.74 -9.40 -1.72
N ASN A 188 12.20 -10.57 -2.17
CA ASN A 188 12.91 -10.72 -3.43
C ASN A 188 11.96 -11.26 -4.51
N SER A 189 11.91 -10.58 -5.66
CA SER A 189 11.16 -11.01 -6.84
C SER A 189 12.06 -11.05 -8.08
N PHE A 190 12.12 -12.23 -8.71
CA PHE A 190 12.81 -12.46 -9.97
C PHE A 190 11.84 -12.48 -11.16
N PHE A 191 12.31 -12.00 -12.29
CA PHE A 191 11.51 -11.85 -13.50
C PHE A 191 12.21 -12.46 -14.73
N PHE A 192 11.63 -13.53 -15.25
CA PHE A 192 12.19 -14.29 -16.38
C PHE A 192 11.75 -13.76 -17.75
N PHE A 193 10.60 -13.08 -17.83
CA PHE A 193 10.17 -12.35 -19.02
C PHE A 193 10.44 -10.85 -18.80
N LEU A 194 11.48 -10.34 -19.45
CA LEU A 194 11.76 -8.91 -19.50
C LEU A 194 10.70 -8.26 -20.40
N ALA A 195 9.96 -7.31 -19.85
CA ALA A 195 9.14 -6.43 -20.67
C ALA A 195 10.13 -5.45 -21.28
N PHE A 196 10.49 -5.69 -22.53
CA PHE A 196 11.42 -4.85 -23.24
C PHE A 196 10.71 -3.58 -23.70
N PHE A 197 11.25 -2.44 -23.29
CA PHE A 197 10.85 -1.16 -23.83
C PHE A 197 11.98 -0.68 -24.74
N LEU A 198 11.63 -0.43 -26.00
CA LEU A 198 12.53 0.21 -26.95
C LEU A 198 12.74 1.66 -26.48
N SER A 199 13.99 2.10 -26.47
CA SER A 199 14.27 3.53 -26.56
C SER A 199 14.44 3.85 -28.03
N THR A 200 13.60 4.76 -28.52
CA THR A 200 13.82 5.42 -29.82
C THR A 200 15.02 6.35 -29.80
#